data_AF-A0AAW1JZ54-F1
#
_entry.id   AF-A0AAW1JZ54-F1
#
_cell.length_a   1.000
_cell.length_b   1.000
_cell.length_c   1.000
_cell.angle_alpha   90.00
_cell.angle_beta   90.00
_cell.angle_gamma   90.00
#
_symmetry.space_group_name_H-M   'P 1'
#
loop_
_entity.id
_entity.type
_entity.pdbx_description
1 polymer ?
#
loop_
_entity_poly.entity_id
_entity_poly.type
_entity_poly.pdbx_seq_one_letter_code
_entity_poly.pdbx_strand_id
1 'polypeptide(L)'
;MFLILGIPGVVGSIDRCHVNTKQPINNAIDFYNRKQQHSIVLQAVCDDKRIFTDVFIGMPGRVHDARVLRNSPLYEGLMANPPLLPPGQHLVGDAAYPLLIDLIKPFRDNGHLNEAQSRFNRIFSSERSVIERAFALLKAMVES
;
A
#
# COMPACT_ATOMS: atom_id res chain seq x y z
N MET A 1 8.68 2.99 15.68
CA MET A 1 8.36 4.44 15.80
C MET A 1 9.09 5.14 14.68
N PHE A 2 8.37 5.55 13.64
CA PHE A 2 8.92 6.38 12.57
C PHE A 2 9.53 7.65 13.21
N LEU A 3 10.83 7.85 13.01
CA LEU A 3 11.68 8.80 13.77
C LEU A 3 11.36 10.27 13.46
N ILE A 4 11.98 11.17 14.24
CA ILE A 4 11.90 12.66 14.30
C ILE A 4 11.88 13.43 12.95
N LEU A 5 12.16 12.77 11.82
CA LEU A 5 12.13 13.35 10.46
C LEU A 5 10.96 12.86 9.59
N GLY A 6 10.14 11.96 10.10
CA GLY A 6 8.98 11.37 9.42
C GLY A 6 7.70 12.19 9.57
N ILE A 7 6.63 11.73 8.93
CA ILE A 7 5.30 12.32 9.09
C ILE A 7 4.79 11.91 10.49
N PRO A 8 4.45 12.87 11.38
CA PRO A 8 4.04 12.53 12.74
C PRO A 8 2.75 11.70 12.74
N GLY A 9 2.71 10.58 13.47
CA GLY A 9 1.52 9.73 13.56
C GLY A 9 1.46 8.59 12.54
N VAL A 10 2.44 8.45 11.65
CA VAL A 10 2.54 7.27 10.79
C VAL A 10 2.77 6.03 11.64
N VAL A 11 1.93 5.00 11.46
CA VAL A 11 2.06 3.69 12.11
C VAL A 11 2.40 2.57 11.15
N GLY A 12 2.26 2.81 9.85
CA GLY A 12 2.67 1.86 8.82
C GLY A 12 2.53 2.42 7.42
N SER A 13 3.18 1.74 6.47
CA SER A 13 2.99 2.00 5.05
C SER A 13 2.18 0.88 4.41
N ILE A 14 1.19 1.24 3.59
CA ILE A 14 0.37 0.32 2.82
C ILE A 14 0.77 0.34 1.36
N ASP A 15 0.89 -0.84 0.77
CA ASP A 15 1.15 -1.00 -0.65
C ASP A 15 0.69 -2.36 -1.13
N ARG A 16 0.66 -2.55 -2.45
CA ARG A 16 0.42 -3.87 -3.03
C ARG A 16 1.61 -4.38 -3.81
N CYS A 17 1.73 -5.70 -3.87
CA CYS A 17 2.56 -6.37 -4.86
C CYS A 17 1.77 -7.44 -5.60
N HIS A 18 2.36 -7.93 -6.69
CA HIS A 18 1.82 -9.01 -7.48
C HIS A 18 2.52 -10.31 -7.12
N VAL A 19 1.74 -11.34 -6.85
CA VAL A 19 2.21 -12.72 -6.73
C VAL A 19 1.85 -13.44 -8.02
N ASN A 20 2.86 -13.91 -8.75
CA ASN A 20 2.65 -14.58 -10.02
C ASN A 20 1.95 -15.92 -9.81
N THR A 21 1.01 -16.24 -10.69
CA THR A 21 0.28 -17.50 -10.67
C THR A 21 0.33 -18.14 -12.06
N LYS A 22 0.03 -19.45 -12.11
CA LYS A 22 -0.36 -20.07 -13.38
C LYS A 22 -1.61 -19.37 -13.91
N GLN A 23 -1.84 -19.47 -15.22
CA GLN A 23 -3.09 -19.04 -15.82
C GLN A 23 -4.26 -19.76 -15.13
N PRO A 24 -5.23 -19.02 -14.57
CA PRO A 24 -6.39 -19.65 -13.98
C PRO A 24 -7.29 -20.22 -15.08
N ILE A 25 -7.93 -21.35 -14.78
CA ILE A 25 -8.81 -22.08 -15.71
C ILE A 25 -10.01 -21.20 -16.11
N ASN A 26 -10.54 -20.44 -15.15
CA ASN A 26 -11.65 -19.52 -15.35
C ASN A 26 -11.16 -18.06 -15.23
N ASN A 27 -11.75 -17.17 -16.04
CA ASN A 27 -11.51 -15.72 -15.97
C ASN A 27 -10.03 -15.29 -16.12
N ALA A 28 -9.24 -16.01 -16.93
CA ALA A 28 -7.81 -15.76 -17.14
C ALA A 28 -7.44 -14.28 -17.39
N ILE A 29 -8.30 -13.56 -18.12
CA ILE A 29 -8.13 -12.14 -18.46
C ILE A 29 -8.06 -11.26 -17.20
N ASP A 30 -8.84 -11.55 -16.16
CA ASP A 30 -8.90 -10.73 -14.95
C ASP A 30 -7.61 -10.80 -14.12
N PHE A 31 -6.87 -11.90 -14.25
CA PHE A 31 -5.59 -12.11 -13.59
C PHE A 31 -4.42 -11.61 -14.43
N TYR A 32 -4.65 -11.35 -15.72
CA TYR A 32 -3.65 -10.87 -16.65
C TYR A 32 -3.34 -9.38 -16.40
N ASN A 33 -2.14 -9.14 -15.88
CA ASN A 33 -1.66 -7.83 -15.43
C ASN A 33 -0.94 -7.05 -16.55
N ARG A 34 -0.53 -5.80 -16.26
CA ARG A 34 0.18 -4.93 -17.22
C ARG A 34 1.56 -5.45 -17.63
N LYS A 35 2.14 -6.37 -16.87
CA LYS A 35 3.40 -7.05 -17.17
C LYS A 35 3.21 -8.32 -17.99
N GLN A 36 2.02 -8.52 -18.58
CA GLN A 36 1.71 -9.68 -19.40
C GLN A 36 1.82 -11.02 -18.64
N GLN A 37 1.55 -11.00 -17.34
CA GLN A 37 1.59 -12.18 -16.46
C GLN A 37 0.26 -12.37 -15.74
N HIS A 38 -0.10 -13.61 -15.43
CA HIS A 38 -1.19 -13.90 -14.51
C HIS A 38 -0.69 -13.72 -13.07
N SER A 39 -1.45 -12.98 -12.27
CA SER A 39 -1.09 -12.71 -10.89
C SER A 39 -2.32 -12.49 -10.02
N ILE A 40 -2.15 -12.72 -8.74
CA ILE A 40 -3.03 -12.22 -7.69
C ILE A 40 -2.39 -11.02 -6.99
N VAL A 41 -3.22 -10.15 -6.44
CA VAL A 41 -2.77 -9.03 -5.64
C VAL A 41 -2.58 -9.48 -4.19
N LEU A 42 -1.46 -9.05 -3.61
CA LEU A 42 -1.19 -9.05 -2.18
C LEU A 42 -1.09 -7.58 -1.75
N GLN A 43 -2.07 -7.11 -0.99
CA GLN A 43 -2.01 -5.83 -0.25
C GLN A 43 -1.41 -6.11 1.12
N ALA A 44 -0.48 -5.28 1.58
CA ALA A 44 0.05 -5.39 2.92
C ALA A 44 0.23 -4.01 3.56
N VAL A 45 0.28 -4.01 4.89
CA VAL A 45 0.80 -2.92 5.71
C VAL A 45 2.07 -3.41 6.39
N CYS A 46 3.10 -2.57 6.45
CA CYS A 46 4.26 -2.85 7.29
C CYS A 46 4.61 -1.68 8.21
N ASP A 47 5.18 -2.02 9.36
CA ASP A 47 5.74 -1.06 10.31
C ASP A 47 7.11 -0.53 9.86
N ASP A 48 7.72 0.34 10.67
CA ASP A 48 9.05 0.92 10.43
C ASP A 48 10.20 -0.12 10.43
N LYS A 49 9.94 -1.32 10.99
CA LYS A 49 10.89 -2.43 11.04
C LYS A 49 10.75 -3.37 9.83
N ARG A 50 9.88 -3.04 8.86
CA ARG A 50 9.55 -3.87 7.70
C ARG A 50 8.83 -5.17 8.08
N ILE A 51 8.17 -5.20 9.23
CA ILE A 51 7.34 -6.33 9.66
C ILE A 51 5.94 -6.10 9.08
N PHE A 52 5.40 -7.10 8.37
CA PHE A 52 4.02 -7.03 7.89
C PHE A 52 3.04 -7.12 9.08
N THR A 53 2.21 -6.09 9.25
CA THR A 53 1.22 -5.99 10.33
C THR A 53 -0.20 -6.30 9.87
N ASP A 54 -0.46 -6.19 8.58
CA ASP A 54 -1.71 -6.60 7.92
C ASP A 54 -1.39 -7.14 6.53
N VAL A 55 -2.10 -8.18 6.10
CA VAL A 55 -1.97 -8.77 4.76
C VAL A 55 -3.34 -9.21 4.25
N PHE A 56 -3.69 -8.78 3.04
CA PHE A 56 -4.86 -9.21 2.31
C PHE A 56 -4.47 -9.70 0.91
N ILE A 57 -4.87 -10.91 0.54
CA ILE A 57 -4.43 -11.58 -0.68
C ILE A 57 -5.59 -12.24 -1.42
N GLY A 58 -5.48 -12.35 -2.74
CA GLY A 58 -6.30 -13.25 -3.55
C GLY A 58 -7.17 -12.55 -4.60
N MET A 59 -7.17 -11.22 -4.63
CA MET A 59 -7.86 -10.48 -5.70
C MET A 59 -7.13 -10.63 -7.05
N PRO A 60 -7.85 -10.61 -8.18
CA PRO A 60 -7.21 -10.67 -9.50
C PRO A 60 -6.22 -9.54 -9.74
N GLY A 61 -5.09 -9.83 -10.41
CA GLY A 61 -3.99 -8.88 -10.63
C GLY A 61 -4.39 -7.57 -11.33
N ARG A 62 -5.48 -7.55 -12.10
CA ARG A 62 -5.94 -6.34 -12.78
C ARG A 62 -6.65 -5.35 -11.85
N VAL A 63 -7.04 -5.77 -10.64
CA VAL A 63 -7.78 -4.92 -9.70
C VAL A 63 -6.92 -3.75 -9.22
N HIS A 64 -7.51 -2.55 -9.22
CA HIS A 64 -6.87 -1.32 -8.75
C HIS A 64 -6.74 -1.28 -7.23
N ASP A 65 -5.68 -0.64 -6.73
CA ASP A 65 -5.33 -0.43 -5.31
C ASP A 65 -6.54 0.00 -4.46
N ALA A 66 -7.24 1.06 -4.88
CA ALA A 66 -8.44 1.53 -4.18
C ALA A 66 -9.55 0.49 -4.08
N ARG A 67 -9.71 -0.39 -5.09
CA ARG A 67 -10.70 -1.47 -5.05
C ARG A 67 -10.22 -2.62 -4.17
N VAL A 68 -8.92 -2.95 -4.17
CA VAL A 68 -8.35 -3.94 -3.25
C VAL A 68 -8.57 -3.52 -1.81
N LEU A 69 -8.24 -2.26 -1.48
CA LEU A 69 -8.46 -1.71 -0.14
C LEU A 69 -9.93 -1.84 0.27
N ARG A 70 -10.87 -1.34 -0.54
CA ARG A 70 -12.31 -1.40 -0.21
C ARG A 70 -12.87 -2.81 0.00
N ASN A 71 -12.20 -3.85 -0.51
CA ASN A 71 -12.61 -5.25 -0.34
C ASN A 71 -11.79 -5.97 0.76
N SER A 72 -10.88 -5.26 1.44
CA SER A 72 -10.04 -5.82 2.50
C SER A 72 -10.64 -5.57 3.89
N PRO A 73 -10.47 -6.49 4.86
CA PRO A 73 -10.88 -6.27 6.25
C PRO A 73 -10.24 -5.02 6.88
N LEU A 74 -9.05 -4.63 6.41
CA LEU A 74 -8.40 -3.39 6.82
C LEU A 74 -9.31 -2.18 6.59
N TYR A 75 -9.97 -2.09 5.44
CA TYR A 75 -10.86 -0.97 5.15
C TYR A 75 -12.10 -0.95 6.05
N GLU A 76 -12.66 -2.13 6.36
CA GLU A 76 -13.75 -2.24 7.33
C GLU A 76 -13.32 -1.73 8.70
N GLY A 77 -12.12 -2.09 9.15
CA GLY A 77 -11.54 -1.59 10.40
C GLY A 77 -11.30 -0.07 10.37
N LEU A 78 -10.74 0.46 9.30
CA LEU A 78 -10.50 1.91 9.15
C LEU A 78 -11.81 2.72 9.15
N MET A 79 -12.90 2.15 8.63
CA MET A 79 -14.22 2.81 8.57
C MET A 79 -15.11 2.50 9.78
N ALA A 80 -14.65 1.67 10.72
CA ALA A 80 -15.40 1.29 11.91
C ALA A 80 -15.61 2.47 12.86
N ASN A 81 -16.51 2.26 13.83
CA ASN A 81 -16.70 3.18 14.95
C ASN A 81 -16.70 2.40 16.27
N PRO A 82 -15.65 2.49 17.10
CA PRO A 82 -14.46 3.31 16.90
C PRO A 82 -13.57 2.80 15.74
N PRO A 83 -12.80 3.70 15.08
CA PRO A 83 -11.90 3.29 14.00
C PRO A 83 -10.76 2.41 14.52
N LEU A 84 -10.25 1.55 13.65
CA LEU A 84 -9.11 0.66 13.93
C LEU A 84 -7.88 1.45 14.36
N LEU A 85 -7.64 2.61 13.75
CA LEU A 85 -6.54 3.49 14.11
C LEU A 85 -7.03 4.60 15.06
N PRO A 86 -6.39 4.77 16.23
CA PRO A 86 -6.66 5.87 17.14
C PRO A 86 -6.49 7.24 16.47
N PRO A 87 -7.18 8.29 16.98
CA PRO A 87 -7.00 9.65 16.49
C PRO A 87 -5.52 10.08 16.45
N GLY A 88 -5.10 10.63 15.32
CA GLY A 88 -3.73 11.08 15.09
C GLY A 88 -2.80 9.98 14.56
N GLN A 89 -3.26 8.74 14.43
CA GLN A 89 -2.52 7.67 13.76
C GLN A 89 -3.00 7.48 12.32
N HIS A 90 -2.09 7.17 11.42
CA HIS A 90 -2.43 6.95 10.02
C HIS A 90 -1.46 6.02 9.29
N LEU A 91 -1.95 5.47 8.20
CA LEU A 91 -1.16 4.76 7.20
C LEU A 91 -0.72 5.72 6.09
N VAL A 92 0.37 5.36 5.40
CA VAL A 92 0.81 6.05 4.18
C VAL A 92 0.72 5.12 2.96
N GLY A 93 -0.07 5.54 1.97
CA GLY A 93 -0.34 4.81 0.72
C GLY A 93 0.09 5.59 -0.53
N ASP A 94 0.24 4.91 -1.66
CA ASP A 94 0.56 5.58 -2.92
C ASP A 94 -0.60 6.46 -3.42
N ALA A 95 -0.38 7.15 -4.54
CA ALA A 95 -1.37 8.04 -5.13
C ALA A 95 -2.65 7.31 -5.62
N ALA A 96 -2.61 6.00 -5.83
CA ALA A 96 -3.72 5.17 -6.30
C ALA A 96 -4.71 4.82 -5.16
N TYR A 97 -4.31 4.97 -3.90
CA TYR A 97 -5.22 4.84 -2.76
C TYR A 97 -6.17 6.04 -2.62
N PRO A 98 -7.38 5.83 -2.04
CA PRO A 98 -8.25 6.93 -1.63
C PRO A 98 -7.60 7.72 -0.50
N LEU A 99 -7.94 9.01 -0.39
CA LEU A 99 -7.61 9.79 0.80
C LEU A 99 -8.67 9.49 1.86
N LEU A 100 -8.24 9.02 3.04
CA LEU A 100 -9.10 8.77 4.20
C LEU A 100 -8.54 9.53 5.42
N ILE A 101 -9.29 9.58 6.52
CA ILE A 101 -8.83 10.20 7.78
C ILE A 101 -7.51 9.56 8.24
N ASP A 102 -7.45 8.23 8.19
CA ASP A 102 -6.30 7.46 8.67
C ASP A 102 -5.45 6.87 7.53
N LEU A 103 -5.57 7.41 6.30
CA LEU A 103 -4.76 7.02 5.14
C LEU A 103 -4.32 8.25 4.34
N ILE A 104 -3.06 8.61 4.50
CA ILE A 104 -2.43 9.74 3.81
C ILE A 104 -1.82 9.27 2.50
N LYS A 105 -1.91 10.13 1.48
CA LYS A 105 -1.28 9.93 0.17
C LYS A 105 -0.49 11.19 -0.24
N PRO A 106 0.46 11.09 -1.18
CA PRO A 106 1.29 12.24 -1.54
C PRO A 106 0.46 13.30 -2.26
N PHE A 107 0.95 14.55 -2.27
CA PHE A 107 0.40 15.58 -3.14
C PHE A 107 0.53 15.13 -4.60
N ARG A 108 -0.54 15.32 -5.38
CA ARG A 108 -0.54 14.98 -6.80
C ARG A 108 0.45 15.89 -7.54
N ASP A 109 1.48 15.29 -8.12
CA ASP A 109 2.42 16.01 -8.95
C ASP A 109 1.88 16.15 -10.38
N ASN A 110 1.55 17.39 -10.74
CA ASN A 110 1.16 17.79 -12.10
C ASN A 110 2.16 18.80 -12.69
N GLY A 111 3.39 18.85 -12.16
CA GLY A 111 4.43 19.82 -12.53
C GLY A 111 4.34 21.18 -11.83
N HIS A 112 3.36 21.38 -10.92
CA HIS A 112 3.11 22.66 -10.25
C HIS A 112 3.16 22.56 -8.72
N LEU A 113 3.91 21.60 -8.17
CA LEU A 113 4.09 21.50 -6.72
C LEU A 113 4.89 22.70 -6.21
N ASN A 114 4.41 23.32 -5.13
CA ASN A 114 5.21 24.31 -4.42
C ASN A 114 6.33 23.63 -3.58
N GLU A 115 7.23 24.43 -3.02
CA GLU A 115 8.38 23.92 -2.26
C GLU A 115 7.95 23.07 -1.05
N ALA A 116 6.91 23.49 -0.33
CA ALA A 116 6.41 22.77 0.83
C ALA A 116 5.80 21.41 0.45
N GLN A 117 5.03 21.35 -0.64
CA GLN A 117 4.46 20.11 -1.17
C GLN A 117 5.54 19.17 -1.69
N SER A 118 6.55 19.71 -2.36
CA SER A 118 7.70 18.95 -2.85
C SER A 118 8.51 18.36 -1.69
N ARG A 119 8.75 19.15 -0.64
CA ARG A 119 9.39 18.71 0.60
C ARG A 119 8.57 17.63 1.30
N PHE A 120 7.25 17.80 1.38
CA PHE A 120 6.35 16.80 1.94
C PHE A 120 6.42 15.49 1.14
N ASN A 121 6.28 15.54 -0.18
CA ASN A 121 6.34 14.35 -1.04
C ASN A 121 7.69 13.62 -0.91
N ARG A 122 8.80 14.35 -0.73
CA ARG A 122 10.11 13.74 -0.47
C ARG A 122 10.15 12.94 0.84
N ILE A 123 9.61 13.52 1.92
CA ILE A 123 9.50 12.82 3.22
C ILE A 123 8.55 11.63 3.09
N PHE A 124 7.39 11.83 2.46
CA PHE A 124 6.39 10.80 2.21
C PHE A 124 6.97 9.59 1.45
N SER A 125 7.76 9.83 0.40
CA SER A 125 8.44 8.75 -0.34
C SER A 125 9.43 7.97 0.53
N SER A 126 10.11 8.64 1.48
CA SER A 126 11.00 7.96 2.43
C SER A 126 10.22 7.02 3.36
N GLU A 127 9.08 7.47 3.89
CA GLU A 127 8.18 6.65 4.72
C GLU A 127 7.67 5.42 3.94
N ARG A 128 7.21 5.64 2.71
CA ARG A 128 6.73 4.56 1.82
C ARG A 128 7.81 3.55 1.43
N SER A 129 9.06 3.97 1.31
CA SER A 129 10.13 3.07 0.87
C SER A 129 10.33 1.84 1.79
N VAL A 130 9.79 1.88 3.02
CA VAL A 130 9.85 0.76 3.97
C VAL A 130 9.06 -0.45 3.45
N ILE A 131 7.85 -0.28 2.94
CA ILE A 131 7.04 -1.40 2.43
C ILE A 131 7.59 -1.95 1.11
N GLU A 132 8.12 -1.09 0.26
CA GLU A 132 8.79 -1.51 -0.97
C GLU A 132 10.00 -2.41 -0.66
N ARG A 133 10.79 -2.05 0.36
CA ARG A 133 11.88 -2.89 0.88
C ARG A 133 11.38 -4.18 1.51
N ALA A 134 10.26 -4.15 2.25
CA ALA A 134 9.66 -5.36 2.83
C ALA A 134 9.24 -6.35 1.73
N PHE A 135 8.61 -5.87 0.65
CA PHE A 135 8.27 -6.71 -0.50
C PHE A 135 9.50 -7.22 -1.26
N ALA A 136 10.57 -6.42 -1.37
CA ALA A 136 11.82 -6.90 -1.96
C ALA A 136 12.41 -8.08 -1.18
N LEU A 137 12.41 -8.01 0.15
CA LEU A 137 12.84 -9.11 1.01
C LEU A 137 11.95 -10.35 0.85
N LEU A 138 10.62 -10.16 0.83
CA LEU A 138 9.67 -11.26 0.61
C LEU A 138 9.94 -11.99 -0.70
N LYS A 139 10.11 -11.25 -1.81
CA LYS A 139 10.37 -11.84 -3.13
C LYS A 139 11.68 -12.61 -3.17
N ALA A 140 12.74 -12.08 -2.55
CA ALA A 140 14.03 -12.75 -2.49
C ALA A 140 13.97 -14.12 -1.80
N MET A 141 13.01 -14.33 -0.88
CA MET A 141 12.82 -15.60 -0.17
C MET A 141 11.97 -16.62 -0.94
N VAL A 142 11.17 -16.19 -1.91
CA VAL A 142 10.19 -17.04 -2.62
C VAL A 142 10.60 -17.33 -4.06
N GLU A 143 11.38 -16.45 -4.67
CA GLU A 143 11.91 -16.60 -6.03
C GLU A 143 13.32 -17.20 -6.06
N SER A 144 13.73 -17.89 -4.96
CA SER A 144 15.04 -18.57 -4.81
C SER A 144 15.10 -19.92 -5.52
#